data_AF-A0A6U5MB02-F1
#
_entry.id   AF-A0A6U5MB02-F1
#
_cell.length_a   1.000
_cell.length_b   1.000
_cell.length_c   1.000
_cell.angle_alpha   90.00
_cell.angle_beta   90.00
_cell.angle_gamma   90.00
#
_symmetry.space_group_name_H-M   'P 1'
#
loop_
_entity.id
_entity.type
_entity.pdbx_description
1 polymer ?
#
loop_
_entity_poly.entity_id
_entity_poly.type
_entity_poly.pdbx_seq_one_letter_code
_entity_poly.pdbx_strand_id
1 'polypeptide(L)'
;RNQAANMQAVAAQPASPRLSIKDFSVGDVLGEGAFGSVCVCTRHATQEKFAVKIIEVVHAERHGGIKTVVNERNVLIHLDTHPNIIKLMFTFRDADSLYIILELATGGELFSHIQRLGTCHINCARWLAAELVNALEYIHSKQVIHRDLKPENILLDEGGHIKLVDFGSARMVDSPDEVARFVGTAEYVSPEVLNDEDATCASDLWALGCILFQMLAGAPPFAAESEYLTFKRIEEMDHTFPQNFPETARDLVECLLVTDPQRRLGVAGGYPALKGHEFFGPIDFDAINFLPPPPLEPPTPLPVIEGDTVSNPQLADPHRALLSLNDRNALRERQEGTRWAQLLEEGDVIILATAVFKRRHLSVKRRQLLLIDNVGGPRIFYVDPDTTEVKGDIPWDDLLLAEMLRRGHFQIILPWRTYYLEDCEGSEQTAELWVRTLLNLKARRALQREAAASAR
;
A
#
# COMPACT_ATOMS: atom_id res chain seq x y z
N ARG A 1 -53.40 47.57 25.94
CA ARG A 1 -52.13 48.27 26.28
C ARG A 1 -51.08 47.40 26.99
N ASN A 2 -51.33 46.12 27.32
CA ASN A 2 -50.32 45.22 27.92
C ASN A 2 -50.18 43.87 27.18
N GLN A 3 -50.02 43.90 25.85
CA GLN A 3 -49.60 42.71 25.08
C GLN A 3 -48.56 43.00 23.98
N ALA A 4 -48.30 44.28 23.66
CA ALA A 4 -47.26 44.67 22.71
C ALA A 4 -45.86 44.83 23.36
N ALA A 5 -45.75 44.71 24.69
CA ALA A 5 -44.51 44.93 25.42
C ALA A 5 -43.76 43.65 25.82
N ASN A 6 -44.29 42.45 25.51
CA ASN A 6 -43.66 41.17 25.84
C ASN A 6 -43.15 40.38 24.61
N MET A 7 -43.15 41.00 23.43
CA MET A 7 -42.52 40.50 22.20
C MET A 7 -41.20 41.23 21.86
N GLN A 8 -40.73 42.12 22.74
CA GLN A 8 -39.48 42.87 22.59
C GLN A 8 -38.34 42.38 23.51
N ALA A 9 -38.47 41.20 24.14
CA ALA A 9 -37.47 40.66 25.08
C ALA A 9 -36.92 39.26 24.70
N VAL A 10 -36.95 38.88 23.42
CA VAL A 10 -36.14 37.76 22.88
C VAL A 10 -35.28 38.20 21.69
N ALA A 11 -35.16 39.51 21.48
CA ALA A 11 -34.29 40.13 20.48
C ALA A 11 -33.00 40.63 21.13
N ALA A 12 -32.19 39.71 21.67
CA ALA A 12 -30.79 39.93 22.05
C ALA A 12 -30.11 38.59 22.42
N GLN A 13 -30.19 37.59 21.55
CA GLN A 13 -29.08 36.65 21.46
C GLN A 13 -28.28 37.05 20.22
N PRO A 14 -26.98 37.38 20.35
CA PRO A 14 -26.16 37.58 19.16
C PRO A 14 -26.23 36.27 18.37
N ALA A 15 -26.72 36.35 17.14
CA ALA A 15 -26.59 35.25 16.20
C ALA A 15 -25.10 34.89 16.20
N SER A 16 -24.79 33.62 16.51
CA SER A 16 -23.43 33.11 16.44
C SER A 16 -22.85 33.55 15.09
N PRO A 17 -21.67 34.19 15.05
CA PRO A 17 -21.07 34.56 13.77
C PRO A 17 -21.03 33.31 12.88
N ARG A 18 -21.46 33.43 11.62
CA ARG A 18 -21.37 32.32 10.66
C ARG A 18 -19.90 31.91 10.56
N LEU A 19 -19.62 30.64 10.83
CA LEU A 19 -18.27 30.07 10.80
C LEU A 19 -17.60 30.38 9.45
N SER A 20 -16.32 30.74 9.51
CA SER A 20 -15.52 31.16 8.35
C SER A 20 -14.09 30.62 8.43
N ILE A 21 -13.31 30.78 7.35
CA ILE A 21 -11.91 30.35 7.35
C ILE A 21 -11.06 31.04 8.42
N LYS A 22 -11.46 32.23 8.87
CA LYS A 22 -10.77 33.00 9.92
C LYS A 22 -10.82 32.34 11.29
N ASP A 23 -11.75 31.42 11.49
CA ASP A 23 -11.90 30.64 12.73
C ASP A 23 -10.94 29.43 12.76
N PHE A 24 -10.11 29.27 11.71
CA PHE A 24 -9.17 28.17 11.54
C PHE A 24 -7.77 28.67 11.21
N SER A 25 -6.76 27.95 11.69
CA SER A 25 -5.37 28.08 11.23
C SER A 25 -5.11 27.01 10.18
N VAL A 26 -4.85 27.41 8.94
CA VAL A 26 -4.46 26.47 7.87
C VAL A 26 -2.97 26.17 7.99
N GLY A 27 -2.61 24.90 8.00
CA GLY A 27 -1.26 24.38 8.09
C GLY A 27 -0.79 23.75 6.78
N ASP A 28 -0.05 22.65 6.90
CA ASP A 28 0.60 21.98 5.78
C ASP A 28 -0.40 21.38 4.77
N VAL A 29 0.02 21.34 3.51
CA VAL A 29 -0.72 20.71 2.41
C VAL A 29 -0.63 19.19 2.57
N LEU A 30 -1.79 18.53 2.58
CA LEU A 30 -1.94 17.08 2.60
C LEU A 30 -1.98 16.50 1.18
N GLY A 31 -2.54 17.24 0.23
CA GLY A 31 -2.64 16.83 -1.17
C GLY A 31 -3.19 17.93 -2.07
N GLU A 32 -3.03 17.73 -3.37
CA GLU A 32 -3.58 18.60 -4.42
C GLU A 32 -4.76 17.89 -5.09
N GLY A 33 -5.91 18.57 -5.15
CA GLY A 33 -7.11 18.08 -5.83
C GLY A 33 -7.30 18.77 -7.19
N ALA A 34 -8.29 18.31 -7.94
CA ALA A 34 -8.56 18.82 -9.30
C ALA A 34 -8.85 20.34 -9.38
N PHE A 35 -9.36 20.94 -8.30
CA PHE A 35 -9.78 22.35 -8.28
C PHE A 35 -9.20 23.16 -7.11
N GLY A 36 -8.18 22.63 -6.44
CA GLY A 36 -7.57 23.30 -5.28
C GLY A 36 -6.75 22.36 -4.41
N SER A 37 -6.60 22.68 -3.13
CA SER A 37 -5.69 21.97 -2.23
C SER A 37 -6.42 21.46 -0.98
N VAL A 38 -5.94 20.35 -0.44
CA VAL A 38 -6.36 19.82 0.86
C VAL A 38 -5.24 20.11 1.85
N CYS A 39 -5.55 20.80 2.93
CA CYS A 39 -4.58 21.16 3.97
C CYS A 39 -5.05 20.68 5.35
N VAL A 40 -4.11 20.47 6.27
CA VAL A 40 -4.47 20.39 7.69
C VAL A 40 -4.98 21.76 8.14
N CYS A 41 -6.02 21.81 8.96
CA CYS A 41 -6.39 23.04 9.66
C CYS A 41 -6.73 22.78 11.13
N THR A 42 -6.59 23.80 11.96
CA THR A 42 -6.88 23.73 13.41
C THR A 42 -7.92 24.78 13.76
N ARG A 43 -9.05 24.39 14.35
CA ARG A 43 -10.10 25.32 14.79
C ARG A 43 -9.67 26.07 16.04
N HIS A 44 -9.71 27.40 16.03
CA HIS A 44 -9.23 28.22 17.16
C HIS A 44 -9.99 27.95 18.45
N ALA A 45 -11.32 27.80 18.36
CA ALA A 45 -12.18 27.65 19.53
C ALA A 45 -11.93 26.36 20.32
N THR A 46 -11.56 25.25 19.65
CA THR A 46 -11.41 23.93 20.29
C THR A 46 -10.01 23.33 20.18
N GLN A 47 -9.13 23.94 19.38
CA GLN A 47 -7.81 23.39 19.05
C GLN A 47 -7.85 22.02 18.37
N GLU A 48 -9.01 21.65 17.84
CA GLU A 48 -9.24 20.40 17.13
C GLU A 48 -8.74 20.51 15.70
N LYS A 49 -8.11 19.44 15.21
CA LYS A 49 -7.53 19.36 13.87
C LYS A 49 -8.51 18.73 12.88
N PHE A 50 -8.49 19.24 11.66
CA PHE A 50 -9.33 18.82 10.55
C PHE A 50 -8.53 18.82 9.24
N ALA A 51 -9.13 18.27 8.18
CA ALA A 51 -8.71 18.55 6.82
C ALA A 51 -9.62 19.62 6.22
N VAL A 52 -9.05 20.63 5.56
CA VAL A 52 -9.79 21.62 4.77
C VAL A 52 -9.47 21.45 3.29
N LYS A 53 -10.50 21.15 2.50
CA LYS A 53 -10.44 21.23 1.04
C LYS A 53 -10.81 22.65 0.63
N ILE A 54 -9.83 23.38 0.10
CA ILE A 54 -9.96 24.76 -0.37
C ILE A 54 -10.11 24.71 -1.89
N ILE A 55 -11.24 25.18 -2.40
CA ILE A 55 -11.59 25.10 -3.83
C ILE A 55 -11.79 26.50 -4.37
N GLU A 56 -11.02 26.87 -5.40
CA GLU A 56 -11.16 28.18 -6.04
C GLU A 56 -12.41 28.23 -6.93
N VAL A 57 -13.33 29.14 -6.64
CA VAL A 57 -14.64 29.23 -7.32
C VAL A 57 -14.46 29.45 -8.81
N VAL A 58 -13.63 30.42 -9.20
CA VAL A 58 -13.40 30.77 -10.61
C VAL A 58 -12.79 29.61 -11.39
N HIS A 59 -11.86 28.88 -10.79
CA HIS A 59 -11.22 27.73 -11.42
C HIS A 59 -12.20 26.56 -11.59
N ALA A 60 -12.97 26.25 -10.54
CA ALA A 60 -13.99 25.21 -10.57
C ALA A 60 -15.12 25.53 -11.56
N GLU A 61 -15.56 26.80 -11.68
CA GLU A 61 -16.57 27.22 -12.65
C GLU A 61 -16.10 27.01 -14.09
N ARG A 62 -14.85 27.43 -14.40
CA ARG A 62 -14.27 27.31 -15.75
C ARG A 62 -14.17 25.87 -16.23
N HIS A 63 -13.93 24.93 -15.33
CA HIS A 63 -13.76 23.50 -15.66
C HIS A 63 -15.02 22.67 -15.34
N GLY A 64 -16.15 23.30 -15.01
CA GLY A 64 -17.41 22.62 -14.70
C GLY A 64 -17.44 21.84 -13.38
N GLY A 65 -16.43 22.03 -12.52
CA GLY A 65 -16.25 21.32 -11.24
C GLY A 65 -17.23 21.72 -10.13
N ILE A 66 -17.94 22.84 -10.25
CA ILE A 66 -18.91 23.28 -9.22
C ILE A 66 -19.99 22.22 -8.96
N LYS A 67 -20.46 21.52 -10.01
CA LYS A 67 -21.45 20.46 -9.86
C LYS A 67 -20.91 19.30 -9.02
N THR A 68 -19.70 18.84 -9.32
CA THR A 68 -18.98 17.79 -8.59
C THR A 68 -18.80 18.16 -7.11
N VAL A 69 -18.40 19.39 -6.82
CA VAL A 69 -18.21 19.88 -5.45
C VAL A 69 -19.52 19.95 -4.67
N VAL A 70 -20.59 20.43 -5.29
CA VAL A 70 -21.92 20.49 -4.68
C VAL A 70 -22.46 19.08 -4.44
N ASN A 71 -22.24 18.17 -5.39
CA ASN A 71 -22.62 16.76 -5.28
C ASN A 71 -21.90 16.09 -4.10
N GLU A 72 -20.56 16.20 -4.05
CA GLU A 72 -19.74 15.69 -2.95
C GLU A 72 -20.28 16.15 -1.58
N ARG A 73 -20.53 17.45 -1.43
CA ARG A 73 -21.11 18.02 -0.21
C ARG A 73 -22.46 17.39 0.14
N ASN A 74 -23.37 17.29 -0.82
CA ASN A 74 -24.72 16.80 -0.57
C ASN A 74 -24.72 15.31 -0.20
N VAL A 75 -23.89 14.51 -0.87
CA VAL A 75 -23.69 13.09 -0.56
C VAL A 75 -23.09 12.91 0.83
N LEU A 76 -22.06 13.67 1.18
CA LEU A 76 -21.46 13.58 2.52
C LEU A 76 -22.41 13.99 3.65
N ILE A 77 -23.30 14.97 3.41
CA ILE A 77 -24.38 15.31 4.37
C ILE A 77 -25.35 14.13 4.55
N HIS A 78 -25.65 13.41 3.47
CA HIS A 78 -26.54 12.26 3.48
C HIS A 78 -25.93 11.01 4.16
N LEU A 79 -24.59 10.90 4.20
CA LEU A 79 -23.85 9.73 4.67
C LEU A 79 -23.31 9.83 6.12
N ASP A 80 -23.81 10.72 6.97
CA ASP A 80 -23.16 11.15 8.23
C ASP A 80 -22.95 10.14 9.38
N THR A 81 -23.45 8.89 9.28
CA THR A 81 -23.52 7.95 10.41
C THR A 81 -22.50 6.80 10.46
N HIS A 82 -21.65 6.62 9.45
CA HIS A 82 -20.82 5.40 9.35
C HIS A 82 -19.32 5.63 9.65
N PRO A 83 -18.68 4.78 10.49
CA PRO A 83 -17.29 4.98 10.92
C PRO A 83 -16.27 4.95 9.76
N ASN A 84 -16.52 4.16 8.72
CA ASN A 84 -15.61 4.01 7.58
C ASN A 84 -15.83 5.03 6.45
N ILE A 85 -16.69 6.03 6.63
CA ILE A 85 -16.93 7.10 5.65
C ILE A 85 -16.38 8.40 6.21
N ILE A 86 -15.67 9.17 5.38
CA ILE A 86 -15.13 10.47 5.81
C ILE A 86 -16.26 11.40 6.24
N LYS A 87 -16.14 11.96 7.44
CA LYS A 87 -17.16 12.86 7.98
C LYS A 87 -16.99 14.29 7.50
N LEU A 88 -18.08 14.87 6.99
CA LEU A 88 -18.19 16.31 6.77
C LEU A 88 -18.49 17.03 8.09
N MET A 89 -17.63 17.96 8.47
CA MET A 89 -17.76 18.72 9.73
C MET A 89 -18.41 20.09 9.49
N PHE A 90 -17.88 20.84 8.53
CA PHE A 90 -18.36 22.20 8.23
C PHE A 90 -18.23 22.53 6.74
N THR A 91 -19.08 23.44 6.26
CA THR A 91 -18.92 24.04 4.93
C THR A 91 -19.16 25.54 5.01
N PHE A 92 -18.31 26.32 4.37
CA PHE A 92 -18.49 27.77 4.22
C PHE A 92 -17.82 28.25 2.93
N ARG A 93 -18.06 29.51 2.57
CA ARG A 93 -17.47 30.14 1.38
C ARG A 93 -17.14 31.60 1.67
N ASP A 94 -16.21 32.14 0.92
CA ASP A 94 -15.99 33.58 0.84
C ASP A 94 -16.23 34.10 -0.59
N ALA A 95 -15.54 35.17 -0.99
CA ALA A 95 -15.66 35.76 -2.31
C ALA A 95 -15.00 34.91 -3.40
N ASP A 96 -13.94 34.18 -3.06
CA ASP A 96 -13.03 33.56 -4.02
C ASP A 96 -13.01 32.02 -3.90
N SER A 97 -13.33 31.49 -2.73
CA SER A 97 -13.14 30.06 -2.40
C SER A 97 -14.35 29.41 -1.70
N LEU A 98 -14.52 28.11 -1.97
CA LEU A 98 -15.36 27.20 -1.19
C LEU A 98 -14.46 26.40 -0.23
N TYR A 99 -14.95 26.18 0.98
CA TYR A 99 -14.25 25.44 2.02
C TYR A 99 -15.11 24.28 2.50
N ILE A 100 -14.55 23.08 2.42
CA ILE A 100 -15.14 21.85 2.94
C ILE A 100 -14.22 21.34 4.05
N ILE A 101 -14.71 21.38 5.29
CA ILE A 101 -13.97 20.91 6.47
C ILE A 101 -14.40 19.48 6.76
N LEU A 102 -13.45 18.56 6.68
CA LEU A 102 -13.61 17.13 6.87
C LEU A 102 -12.90 16.69 8.15
N GLU A 103 -13.30 15.54 8.70
CA GLU A 103 -12.46 14.86 9.69
C GLU A 103 -11.06 14.60 9.13
N LEU A 104 -10.05 14.54 10.00
CA LEU A 104 -8.67 14.34 9.61
C LEU A 104 -8.30 12.85 9.68
N ALA A 105 -8.00 12.24 8.53
CA ALA A 105 -7.40 10.92 8.44
C ALA A 105 -5.86 11.06 8.32
N THR A 106 -5.10 10.64 9.33
CA THR A 106 -3.65 10.89 9.44
C THR A 106 -2.77 9.75 8.94
N GLY A 107 -3.35 8.58 8.67
CA GLY A 107 -2.64 7.39 8.20
C GLY A 107 -2.31 7.40 6.71
N GLY A 108 -2.79 8.38 5.94
CA GLY A 108 -2.49 8.52 4.51
C GLY A 108 -3.28 7.56 3.61
N GLU A 109 -2.95 7.54 2.32
CA GLU A 109 -3.65 6.76 1.29
C GLU A 109 -3.26 5.29 1.32
N LEU A 110 -4.25 4.38 1.22
CA LEU A 110 -4.02 2.95 1.08
C LEU A 110 -3.11 2.64 -0.14
N PHE A 111 -3.24 3.39 -1.23
CA PHE A 111 -2.36 3.28 -2.39
C PHE A 111 -0.87 3.39 -2.03
N SER A 112 -0.52 4.43 -1.26
CA SER A 112 0.85 4.67 -0.81
C SER A 112 1.36 3.54 0.10
N HIS A 113 0.47 2.94 0.90
CA HIS A 113 0.80 1.76 1.70
C HIS A 113 1.08 0.54 0.83
N ILE A 114 0.24 0.24 -0.15
CA ILE A 114 0.44 -0.87 -1.09
C ILE A 114 1.76 -0.70 -1.85
N GLN A 115 2.02 0.49 -2.41
CA GLN A 115 3.26 0.79 -3.13
C GLN A 115 4.51 0.58 -2.27
N ARG A 116 4.46 1.02 -1.01
CA ARG A 116 5.58 0.90 -0.06
C ARG A 116 5.83 -0.56 0.35
N LEU A 117 4.77 -1.34 0.54
CA LEU A 117 4.85 -2.73 0.99
C LEU A 117 5.10 -3.70 -0.16
N GLY A 118 4.74 -3.32 -1.39
CA GLY A 118 4.67 -4.21 -2.55
C GLY A 118 3.44 -5.10 -2.50
N THR A 119 3.20 -5.80 -1.39
CA THR A 119 1.99 -6.61 -1.15
C THR A 119 1.62 -6.51 0.34
N CYS A 120 0.35 -6.74 0.66
CA CYS A 120 -0.19 -6.72 2.01
C CYS A 120 -0.30 -8.16 2.55
N HIS A 121 -0.06 -8.32 3.85
CA HIS A 121 -0.38 -9.55 4.55
C HIS A 121 -1.88 -9.89 4.41
N ILE A 122 -2.23 -11.17 4.25
CA ILE A 122 -3.63 -11.60 4.05
C ILE A 122 -4.57 -11.11 5.17
N ASN A 123 -4.13 -11.16 6.43
CA ASN A 123 -4.91 -10.67 7.56
C ASN A 123 -5.24 -9.18 7.50
N CYS A 124 -4.31 -8.31 7.08
CA CYS A 124 -4.61 -6.88 6.95
C CYS A 124 -5.47 -6.62 5.70
N ALA A 125 -5.18 -7.26 4.56
CA ALA A 125 -6.00 -7.17 3.36
C ALA A 125 -7.45 -7.61 3.62
N ARG A 126 -7.64 -8.70 4.38
CA ARG A 126 -8.95 -9.20 4.80
C ARG A 126 -9.70 -8.19 5.66
N TRP A 127 -9.01 -7.60 6.63
CA TRP A 127 -9.61 -6.61 7.53
C TRP A 127 -10.06 -5.37 6.77
N LEU A 128 -9.18 -4.77 5.97
CA LEU A 128 -9.49 -3.57 5.20
C LEU A 128 -10.59 -3.83 4.16
N ALA A 129 -10.58 -5.01 3.51
CA ALA A 129 -11.66 -5.42 2.63
C ALA A 129 -12.99 -5.57 3.38
N ALA A 130 -12.99 -6.10 4.60
CA ALA A 130 -14.20 -6.23 5.41
C ALA A 130 -14.78 -4.87 5.85
N GLU A 131 -13.92 -3.92 6.23
CA GLU A 131 -14.34 -2.55 6.50
C GLU A 131 -14.91 -1.86 5.25
N LEU A 132 -14.29 -2.11 4.08
CA LEU A 132 -14.79 -1.60 2.80
C LEU A 132 -16.15 -2.22 2.46
N VAL A 133 -16.37 -3.51 2.75
CA VAL A 133 -17.68 -4.15 2.62
C VAL A 133 -18.72 -3.49 3.53
N ASN A 134 -18.39 -3.17 4.79
CA ASN A 134 -19.29 -2.42 5.68
C ASN A 134 -19.61 -1.02 5.13
N ALA A 135 -18.59 -0.30 4.65
CA ALA A 135 -18.75 1.01 4.03
C ALA A 135 -19.68 0.94 2.80
N LEU A 136 -19.46 -0.05 1.93
CA LEU A 136 -20.24 -0.25 0.72
C LEU A 136 -21.69 -0.63 1.01
N GLU A 137 -21.92 -1.55 1.96
CA GLU A 137 -23.27 -1.91 2.41
C GLU A 137 -24.04 -0.67 2.88
N TYR A 138 -23.36 0.16 3.68
CA TYR A 138 -23.95 1.38 4.20
C TYR A 138 -24.30 2.37 3.08
N ILE A 139 -23.37 2.73 2.19
CA ILE A 139 -23.68 3.73 1.13
C ILE A 139 -24.73 3.20 0.15
N HIS A 140 -24.71 1.91 -0.19
CA HIS A 140 -25.71 1.29 -1.06
C HIS A 140 -27.09 1.25 -0.39
N SER A 141 -27.16 1.01 0.92
CA SER A 141 -28.42 1.11 1.68
C SER A 141 -29.01 2.53 1.66
N LYS A 142 -28.15 3.54 1.52
CA LYS A 142 -28.50 4.96 1.37
C LYS A 142 -28.76 5.36 -0.08
N GLN A 143 -28.82 4.41 -1.01
CA GLN A 143 -29.00 4.64 -2.44
C GLN A 143 -27.90 5.52 -3.04
N VAL A 144 -26.67 5.38 -2.55
CA VAL A 144 -25.48 6.08 -3.08
C VAL A 144 -24.53 5.06 -3.71
N ILE A 145 -24.12 5.30 -4.96
CA ILE A 145 -23.09 4.55 -5.67
C ILE A 145 -21.83 5.41 -5.72
N HIS A 146 -20.67 4.86 -5.34
CA HIS A 146 -19.42 5.64 -5.26
C HIS A 146 -18.84 5.98 -6.63
N ARG A 147 -18.82 5.00 -7.56
CA ARG A 147 -18.33 5.10 -8.96
C ARG A 147 -16.82 5.31 -9.16
N ASP A 148 -16.08 5.80 -8.18
CA ASP A 148 -14.61 5.99 -8.29
C ASP A 148 -13.85 5.33 -7.13
N LEU A 149 -14.14 4.05 -6.87
CA LEU A 149 -13.40 3.29 -5.85
C LEU A 149 -12.01 2.91 -6.35
N LYS A 150 -11.00 3.30 -5.58
CA LYS A 150 -9.58 2.98 -5.78
C LYS A 150 -8.81 3.19 -4.48
N PRO A 151 -7.61 2.61 -4.30
CA PRO A 151 -6.84 2.75 -3.06
C PRO A 151 -6.43 4.20 -2.72
N GLU A 152 -6.38 5.11 -3.68
CA GLU A 152 -6.13 6.54 -3.48
C GLU A 152 -7.30 7.22 -2.74
N ASN A 153 -8.52 6.73 -2.98
CA ASN A 153 -9.75 7.23 -2.35
C ASN A 153 -10.07 6.51 -1.02
N ILE A 154 -9.13 5.72 -0.50
CA ILE A 154 -9.25 5.05 0.80
C ILE A 154 -8.11 5.56 1.68
N LEU A 155 -8.44 6.43 2.63
CA LEU A 155 -7.47 6.89 3.62
C LEU A 155 -7.49 5.99 4.85
N LEU A 156 -6.41 6.03 5.62
CA LEU A 156 -6.34 5.40 6.94
C LEU A 156 -6.39 6.48 8.03
N ASP A 157 -7.09 6.20 9.11
CA ASP A 157 -7.05 7.04 10.31
C ASP A 157 -5.86 6.69 11.22
N GLU A 158 -5.77 7.34 12.38
CA GLU A 158 -4.70 7.10 13.36
C GLU A 158 -4.72 5.66 13.92
N GLY A 159 -5.89 5.04 13.99
CA GLY A 159 -6.07 3.65 14.42
C GLY A 159 -5.78 2.64 13.33
N GLY A 160 -5.61 3.09 12.07
CA GLY A 160 -5.42 2.24 10.89
C GLY A 160 -6.73 1.77 10.26
N HIS A 161 -7.87 2.30 10.68
CA HIS A 161 -9.17 2.00 10.07
C HIS A 161 -9.33 2.79 8.77
N ILE A 162 -10.09 2.24 7.82
CA ILE A 162 -10.32 2.95 6.57
C ILE A 162 -11.29 4.12 6.75
N LYS A 163 -11.08 5.16 5.94
CA LYS A 163 -11.97 6.28 5.68
C LYS A 163 -12.12 6.43 4.17
N LEU A 164 -13.31 6.08 3.66
CA LEU A 164 -13.64 6.30 2.25
C LEU A 164 -13.83 7.79 2.00
N VAL A 165 -13.11 8.32 1.00
CA VAL A 165 -13.10 9.74 0.63
C VAL A 165 -13.50 9.92 -0.84
N ASP A 166 -13.66 11.19 -1.26
CA ASP A 166 -13.93 11.64 -2.63
C ASP A 166 -15.25 11.13 -3.24
N PHE A 167 -16.36 11.69 -2.74
CA PHE A 167 -17.70 11.46 -3.28
C PHE A 167 -18.06 12.42 -4.43
N GLY A 168 -17.09 13.10 -5.04
CA GLY A 168 -17.35 14.02 -6.16
C GLY A 168 -18.04 13.33 -7.33
N SER A 169 -17.65 12.08 -7.58
CA SER A 169 -18.19 11.22 -8.62
C SER A 169 -19.38 10.39 -8.16
N ALA A 170 -19.83 10.46 -6.90
CA ALA A 170 -20.90 9.59 -6.43
C ALA A 170 -22.26 9.91 -7.08
N ARG A 171 -23.17 8.93 -7.16
CA ARG A 171 -24.55 9.11 -7.66
C ARG A 171 -25.55 8.68 -6.62
N MET A 172 -26.58 9.51 -6.40
CA MET A 172 -27.79 9.08 -5.70
C MET A 172 -28.78 8.45 -6.69
N VAL A 173 -29.18 7.19 -6.47
CA VAL A 173 -30.00 6.39 -7.41
C VAL A 173 -31.34 7.06 -7.73
N ASP A 174 -31.94 7.75 -6.76
CA ASP A 174 -33.24 8.43 -6.91
C ASP A 174 -33.15 9.80 -7.62
N SER A 175 -31.98 10.23 -8.09
CA SER A 175 -31.79 11.51 -8.78
C SER A 175 -31.97 11.33 -10.30
N PRO A 176 -33.07 11.84 -10.91
CA PRO A 176 -33.41 11.58 -12.32
C PRO A 176 -32.56 12.37 -13.34
N ASP A 177 -31.71 13.29 -12.90
CA ASP A 177 -31.11 14.32 -13.77
C ASP A 177 -29.59 14.17 -14.04
N GLU A 178 -28.93 13.09 -13.60
CA GLU A 178 -27.52 12.86 -13.94
C GLU A 178 -27.37 11.89 -15.11
N VAL A 179 -27.01 12.44 -16.27
CA VAL A 179 -26.44 11.67 -17.38
C VAL A 179 -25.19 10.96 -16.87
N ALA A 180 -25.16 9.62 -16.98
CA ALA A 180 -23.98 8.84 -16.67
C ALA A 180 -22.82 9.32 -17.54
N ARG A 181 -21.83 9.97 -16.90
CA ARG A 181 -20.53 10.21 -17.51
C ARG A 181 -19.62 9.08 -17.08
N PHE A 182 -18.79 8.63 -18.01
CA PHE A 182 -17.64 7.79 -17.72
C PHE A 182 -16.75 8.52 -16.71
N VAL A 183 -16.66 7.99 -15.49
CA VAL A 183 -15.77 8.48 -14.43
C VAL A 183 -15.20 7.26 -13.74
N GLY A 184 -13.88 7.16 -13.71
CA GLY A 184 -13.16 6.08 -13.04
C GLY A 184 -11.72 6.00 -13.52
N THR A 185 -10.81 5.59 -12.64
CA THR A 185 -9.44 5.22 -13.03
C THR A 185 -9.49 3.91 -13.80
N ALA A 186 -8.87 3.84 -14.98
CA ALA A 186 -9.00 2.73 -15.93
C ALA A 186 -8.80 1.32 -15.33
N GLU A 187 -7.98 1.20 -14.28
CA GLU A 187 -7.62 -0.05 -13.62
C GLU A 187 -8.72 -0.66 -12.73
N TYR A 188 -9.75 0.12 -12.36
CA TYR A 188 -10.84 -0.30 -11.46
C TYR A 188 -12.23 -0.21 -12.10
N VAL A 189 -12.30 0.19 -13.37
CA VAL A 189 -13.56 0.28 -14.11
C VAL A 189 -14.11 -1.12 -14.38
N SER A 190 -15.42 -1.30 -14.24
CA SER A 190 -16.11 -2.57 -14.51
C SER A 190 -16.50 -2.72 -15.99
N PRO A 191 -16.67 -3.96 -16.49
CA PRO A 191 -17.00 -4.22 -17.90
C PRO A 191 -18.24 -3.47 -18.39
N GLU A 192 -19.29 -3.34 -17.58
CA GLU A 192 -20.51 -2.64 -17.96
C GLU A 192 -20.28 -1.14 -18.13
N VAL A 193 -19.46 -0.52 -17.27
CA VAL A 193 -19.12 0.91 -17.37
C VAL A 193 -18.22 1.19 -18.59
N LEU A 194 -17.35 0.24 -18.97
CA LEU A 194 -16.58 0.33 -20.22
C LEU A 194 -17.47 0.26 -21.47
N ASN A 195 -18.58 -0.47 -21.40
CA ASN A 195 -19.54 -0.60 -22.49
C ASN A 195 -20.62 0.50 -22.50
N ASP A 196 -20.31 1.67 -21.90
CA ASP A 196 -21.20 2.82 -21.76
C ASP A 196 -22.53 2.53 -21.03
N GLU A 197 -22.59 1.47 -20.20
CA GLU A 197 -23.72 1.24 -19.30
C GLU A 197 -23.57 2.06 -18.00
N ASP A 198 -24.70 2.33 -17.34
CA ASP A 198 -24.72 3.06 -16.08
C ASP A 198 -23.99 2.27 -14.98
N ALA A 199 -23.06 2.93 -14.29
CA ALA A 199 -22.46 2.38 -13.07
C ALA A 199 -23.55 2.09 -12.03
N THR A 200 -23.47 0.93 -11.39
CA THR A 200 -24.41 0.45 -10.37
C THR A 200 -23.67 0.08 -9.09
N CYS A 201 -24.41 -0.33 -8.05
CA CYS A 201 -23.83 -0.95 -6.86
C CYS A 201 -22.90 -2.13 -7.20
N ALA A 202 -23.17 -2.85 -8.29
CA ALA A 202 -22.33 -3.95 -8.76
C ALA A 202 -20.95 -3.48 -9.26
N SER A 203 -20.86 -2.24 -9.76
CA SER A 203 -19.62 -1.65 -10.25
C SER A 203 -18.67 -1.31 -9.08
N ASP A 204 -19.22 -0.86 -7.95
CA ASP A 204 -18.45 -0.68 -6.71
C ASP A 204 -17.91 -2.02 -6.17
N LEU A 205 -18.69 -3.11 -6.27
CA LEU A 205 -18.27 -4.46 -5.87
C LEU A 205 -17.18 -5.05 -6.79
N TRP A 206 -17.19 -4.70 -8.08
CA TRP A 206 -16.07 -5.01 -8.98
C TRP A 206 -14.79 -4.30 -8.53
N ALA A 207 -14.86 -3.00 -8.22
CA ALA A 207 -13.73 -2.24 -7.73
C ALA A 207 -13.19 -2.79 -6.39
N LEU A 208 -14.05 -3.25 -5.48
CA LEU A 208 -13.65 -4.01 -4.28
C LEU A 208 -12.79 -5.23 -4.64
N GLY A 209 -13.18 -6.00 -5.65
CA GLY A 209 -12.41 -7.14 -6.15
C GLY A 209 -11.03 -6.73 -6.68
N CYS A 210 -10.96 -5.66 -7.46
CA CYS A 210 -9.70 -5.10 -7.96
C CYS A 210 -8.78 -4.61 -6.82
N ILE A 211 -9.33 -3.92 -5.82
CA ILE A 211 -8.59 -3.42 -4.66
C ILE A 211 -8.05 -4.58 -3.81
N LEU A 212 -8.87 -5.61 -3.54
CA LEU A 212 -8.42 -6.79 -2.82
C LEU A 212 -7.32 -7.53 -3.58
N PHE A 213 -7.47 -7.72 -4.89
CA PHE A 213 -6.43 -8.29 -5.74
C PHE A 213 -5.14 -7.49 -5.63
N GLN A 214 -5.21 -6.16 -5.77
CA GLN A 214 -4.04 -5.30 -5.74
C GLN A 214 -3.36 -5.28 -4.37
N MET A 215 -4.10 -5.31 -3.26
CA MET A 215 -3.50 -5.45 -1.93
C MET A 215 -2.66 -6.72 -1.85
N LEU A 216 -3.13 -7.83 -2.43
CA LEU A 216 -2.46 -9.13 -2.32
C LEU A 216 -1.42 -9.41 -3.42
N ALA A 217 -1.54 -8.78 -4.59
CA ALA A 217 -0.67 -8.97 -5.74
C ALA A 217 0.29 -7.80 -6.01
N GLY A 218 0.01 -6.62 -5.43
CA GLY A 218 0.81 -5.40 -5.58
C GLY A 218 0.51 -4.55 -6.80
N ALA A 219 -0.30 -5.07 -7.72
CA ALA A 219 -0.76 -4.37 -8.91
C ALA A 219 -2.22 -4.74 -9.19
N PRO A 220 -3.03 -3.86 -9.81
CA PRO A 220 -4.40 -4.18 -10.19
C PRO A 220 -4.45 -5.35 -11.20
N PRO A 221 -5.56 -6.12 -11.22
CA PRO A 221 -5.63 -7.36 -12.01
C PRO A 221 -5.48 -7.15 -13.52
N PHE A 222 -6.01 -6.03 -14.04
CA PHE A 222 -6.05 -5.74 -15.47
C PHE A 222 -5.05 -4.66 -15.91
N ALA A 223 -4.21 -4.14 -15.01
CA ALA A 223 -3.30 -3.04 -15.30
C ALA A 223 -2.35 -3.40 -16.47
N ALA A 224 -2.25 -2.50 -17.45
CA ALA A 224 -1.40 -2.64 -18.62
C ALA A 224 -0.64 -1.34 -18.94
N GLU A 225 0.18 -1.35 -20.00
CA GLU A 225 1.02 -0.19 -20.38
C GLU A 225 0.22 1.04 -20.83
N SER A 226 -1.06 0.86 -21.19
CA SER A 226 -1.96 1.96 -21.58
C SER A 226 -3.39 1.66 -21.18
N GLU A 227 -4.21 2.70 -21.01
CA GLU A 227 -5.64 2.59 -20.69
C GLU A 227 -6.38 1.69 -21.68
N TYR A 228 -6.10 1.83 -22.98
CA TYR A 228 -6.67 0.99 -24.02
C TYR A 228 -6.38 -0.51 -23.80
N LEU A 229 -5.14 -0.85 -23.44
CA LEU A 229 -4.77 -2.24 -23.15
C LEU A 229 -5.40 -2.74 -21.85
N THR A 230 -5.53 -1.88 -20.84
CA THR A 230 -6.25 -2.19 -19.60
C THR A 230 -7.71 -2.50 -19.88
N PHE A 231 -8.38 -1.69 -20.71
CA PHE A 231 -9.77 -1.93 -21.11
C PHE A 231 -9.93 -3.24 -21.88
N LYS A 232 -9.02 -3.51 -22.82
CA LYS A 232 -9.01 -4.77 -23.55
C LYS A 232 -8.87 -5.98 -22.61
N ARG A 233 -8.01 -5.90 -21.60
CA ARG A 233 -7.86 -6.95 -20.58
C ARG A 233 -9.13 -7.15 -19.76
N ILE A 234 -9.84 -6.07 -19.42
CA ILE A 234 -11.13 -6.14 -18.71
C ILE A 234 -12.18 -6.84 -19.59
N GLU A 235 -12.29 -6.46 -20.87
CA GLU A 235 -13.23 -7.07 -21.83
C GLU A 235 -12.96 -8.56 -22.05
N GLU A 236 -11.68 -8.94 -22.16
CA GLU A 236 -11.24 -10.33 -22.37
C GLU A 236 -11.16 -11.14 -21.05
N MET A 237 -11.41 -10.51 -19.90
CA MET A 237 -11.16 -11.05 -18.56
C MET A 237 -9.72 -11.58 -18.36
N ASP A 238 -8.74 -10.98 -19.07
CA ASP A 238 -7.33 -11.38 -19.08
C ASP A 238 -6.60 -10.85 -17.83
N HIS A 239 -6.55 -11.70 -16.81
CA HIS A 239 -5.75 -11.51 -15.61
C HIS A 239 -5.24 -12.86 -15.10
N THR A 240 -4.14 -12.84 -14.34
CA THR A 240 -3.55 -14.05 -13.75
C THR A 240 -3.23 -13.82 -12.29
N PHE A 241 -3.52 -14.82 -11.46
CA PHE A 241 -3.16 -14.79 -10.05
C PHE A 241 -1.67 -15.17 -9.88
N PRO A 242 -0.93 -14.46 -9.02
CA PRO A 242 0.40 -14.89 -8.59
C PRO A 242 0.40 -16.30 -7.98
N GLN A 243 1.54 -17.00 -8.06
CA GLN A 243 1.68 -18.40 -7.63
C GLN A 243 1.27 -18.65 -6.16
N ASN A 244 1.47 -17.67 -5.29
CA ASN A 244 1.16 -17.76 -3.85
C ASN A 244 -0.05 -16.90 -3.44
N PHE A 245 -0.96 -16.61 -4.37
CA PHE A 245 -2.18 -15.88 -4.04
C PHE A 245 -3.09 -16.75 -3.16
N PRO A 246 -3.57 -16.27 -2.00
CA PRO A 246 -4.36 -17.09 -1.08
C PRO A 246 -5.64 -17.65 -1.72
N GLU A 247 -5.90 -18.95 -1.54
CA GLU A 247 -7.03 -19.63 -2.21
C GLU A 247 -8.39 -19.02 -1.86
N THR A 248 -8.65 -18.75 -0.59
CA THR A 248 -9.91 -18.11 -0.16
C THR A 248 -10.06 -16.69 -0.71
N ALA A 249 -8.95 -15.97 -0.89
CA ALA A 249 -8.98 -14.65 -1.51
C ALA A 249 -9.20 -14.74 -3.02
N ARG A 250 -8.60 -15.74 -3.68
CA ARG A 250 -8.78 -16.01 -5.11
C ARG A 250 -10.26 -16.26 -5.41
N ASP A 251 -10.87 -17.16 -4.66
CA ASP A 251 -12.30 -17.49 -4.79
C ASP A 251 -13.20 -16.26 -4.63
N LEU A 252 -12.92 -15.41 -3.62
CA LEU A 252 -13.65 -14.16 -3.42
C LEU A 252 -13.49 -13.20 -4.62
N VAL A 253 -12.25 -13.02 -5.09
CA VAL A 253 -11.96 -12.14 -6.24
C VAL A 253 -12.66 -12.67 -7.50
N GLU A 254 -12.63 -13.97 -7.77
CA GLU A 254 -13.32 -14.59 -8.92
C GLU A 254 -14.85 -14.42 -8.83
N CYS A 255 -15.39 -14.40 -7.61
CA CYS A 255 -16.81 -14.17 -7.35
C CYS A 255 -17.22 -12.68 -7.47
N LEU A 256 -16.28 -11.73 -7.38
CA LEU A 256 -16.50 -10.29 -7.56
C LEU A 256 -16.20 -9.84 -8.99
N LEU A 257 -15.14 -10.37 -9.61
CA LEU A 257 -14.72 -10.09 -10.98
C LEU A 257 -15.49 -10.96 -11.98
N VAL A 258 -16.81 -10.79 -11.99
CA VAL A 258 -17.73 -11.46 -12.92
C VAL A 258 -18.24 -10.45 -13.93
N THR A 259 -18.20 -10.79 -15.22
CA THR A 259 -18.64 -9.89 -16.31
C THR A 259 -20.10 -9.47 -16.13
N ASP A 260 -21.00 -10.42 -15.84
CA ASP A 260 -22.41 -10.15 -15.55
C ASP A 260 -22.56 -9.51 -14.15
N PRO A 261 -22.99 -8.24 -14.05
CA PRO A 261 -23.11 -7.54 -12.78
C PRO A 261 -24.10 -8.18 -11.80
N GLN A 262 -25.15 -8.85 -12.29
CA GLN A 262 -26.17 -9.48 -11.45
C GLN A 262 -25.68 -10.78 -10.78
N ARG A 263 -24.60 -11.37 -11.31
CA ARG A 263 -24.00 -12.59 -10.78
C ARG A 263 -22.88 -12.32 -9.78
N ARG A 264 -22.41 -11.08 -9.66
CA ARG A 264 -21.36 -10.71 -8.69
C ARG A 264 -21.83 -10.96 -7.28
N LEU A 265 -20.97 -11.56 -6.46
CA LEU A 265 -21.23 -11.75 -5.04
C LEU A 265 -21.44 -10.38 -4.36
N GLY A 266 -22.43 -10.28 -3.47
CA GLY A 266 -22.89 -8.99 -2.91
C GLY A 266 -24.08 -8.40 -3.65
N VAL A 267 -24.23 -8.69 -4.95
CA VAL A 267 -25.51 -8.53 -5.68
C VAL A 267 -26.28 -9.84 -5.61
N ALA A 268 -25.68 -10.91 -6.13
CA ALA A 268 -26.17 -12.27 -5.97
C ALA A 268 -26.09 -12.67 -4.49
N GLY A 269 -27.24 -12.92 -3.87
CA GLY A 269 -27.35 -13.24 -2.44
C GLY A 269 -27.16 -12.05 -1.50
N GLY A 270 -26.94 -10.85 -2.02
CA GLY A 270 -26.77 -9.63 -1.22
C GLY A 270 -25.48 -9.59 -0.39
N TYR A 271 -25.33 -8.52 0.40
CA TYR A 271 -24.24 -8.38 1.38
C TYR A 271 -24.13 -9.53 2.39
N PRO A 272 -25.22 -10.18 2.85
CA PRO A 272 -25.09 -11.35 3.74
C PRO A 272 -24.30 -12.50 3.11
N ALA A 273 -24.47 -12.76 1.80
CA ALA A 273 -23.69 -13.78 1.09
C ALA A 273 -22.22 -13.37 0.96
N LEU A 274 -21.96 -12.09 0.68
CA LEU A 274 -20.60 -11.55 0.61
C LEU A 274 -19.87 -11.63 1.97
N LYS A 275 -20.51 -11.19 3.05
CA LYS A 275 -19.98 -11.25 4.42
C LYS A 275 -19.81 -12.70 4.91
N GLY A 276 -20.63 -13.62 4.43
CA GLY A 276 -20.56 -15.05 4.73
C GLY A 276 -19.50 -15.83 3.96
N HIS A 277 -18.75 -15.19 3.06
CA HIS A 277 -17.72 -15.84 2.27
C HIS A 277 -16.56 -16.35 3.15
N GLU A 278 -15.97 -17.51 2.81
CA GLU A 278 -14.92 -18.17 3.62
C GLU A 278 -13.72 -17.26 3.90
N PHE A 279 -13.35 -16.41 2.92
CA PHE A 279 -12.32 -15.38 3.09
C PHE A 279 -12.53 -14.52 4.34
N PHE A 280 -13.77 -14.17 4.68
CA PHE A 280 -14.09 -13.36 5.86
C PHE A 280 -14.39 -14.18 7.12
N GLY A 281 -14.21 -15.50 7.12
CA GLY A 281 -14.55 -16.37 8.24
C GLY A 281 -14.06 -15.92 9.63
N PRO A 282 -12.84 -15.35 9.78
CA PRO A 282 -12.36 -14.84 11.06
C PRO A 282 -12.92 -13.47 11.48
N ILE A 283 -13.70 -12.79 10.63
CA ILE A 283 -14.15 -11.41 10.84
C ILE A 283 -15.51 -11.39 11.53
N ASP A 284 -15.60 -10.62 12.61
CA ASP A 284 -16.86 -10.16 13.18
C ASP A 284 -17.20 -8.78 12.59
N PHE A 285 -18.10 -8.74 11.61
CA PHE A 285 -18.46 -7.51 10.90
C PHE A 285 -19.13 -6.44 11.78
N ASP A 286 -19.75 -6.84 12.89
CA ASP A 286 -20.40 -5.90 13.80
C ASP A 286 -19.39 -5.29 14.78
N ALA A 287 -18.34 -6.03 15.13
CA ALA A 287 -17.29 -5.59 16.06
C ALA A 287 -16.07 -4.94 15.39
N ILE A 288 -15.83 -5.18 14.09
CA ILE A 288 -14.58 -4.83 13.39
C ILE A 288 -14.16 -3.37 13.55
N ASN A 289 -15.11 -2.43 13.51
CA ASN A 289 -14.84 -0.99 13.63
C ASN A 289 -14.50 -0.53 15.06
N PHE A 290 -14.56 -1.43 16.04
CA PHE A 290 -14.23 -1.16 17.44
C PHE A 290 -12.96 -1.89 17.90
N LEU A 291 -12.35 -2.67 17.02
CA LEU A 291 -11.15 -3.45 17.28
C LEU A 291 -9.99 -2.90 16.45
N PRO A 292 -8.75 -2.87 16.98
CA PRO A 292 -7.63 -2.38 16.20
C PRO A 292 -7.37 -3.30 14.99
N PRO A 293 -7.24 -2.74 13.76
CA PRO A 293 -6.89 -3.51 12.58
C PRO A 293 -5.50 -4.16 12.74
N PRO A 294 -5.25 -5.30 12.08
CA PRO A 294 -3.92 -5.87 11.99
C PRO A 294 -2.94 -4.85 11.39
N PRO A 295 -1.67 -4.80 11.88
CA PRO A 295 -0.67 -3.90 11.32
C PRO A 295 -0.50 -4.07 9.81
N LEU A 296 -0.29 -2.95 9.11
CA LEU A 296 0.04 -2.93 7.68
C LEU A 296 1.50 -3.37 7.47
N GLU A 297 1.68 -4.69 7.54
CA GLU A 297 2.93 -5.39 7.35
C GLU A 297 3.01 -6.01 5.95
N PRO A 298 4.24 -6.19 5.40
CA PRO A 298 4.42 -7.03 4.22
C PRO A 298 3.89 -8.45 4.52
N PRO A 299 3.64 -9.30 3.51
CA PRO A 299 3.24 -10.67 3.76
C PRO A 299 4.25 -11.31 4.71
N THR A 300 3.77 -12.12 5.65
CA THR A 300 4.64 -12.95 6.49
C THR A 300 5.63 -13.60 5.55
N PRO A 301 6.94 -13.58 5.88
CA PRO A 301 7.94 -14.21 5.04
C PRO A 301 7.41 -15.58 4.63
N LEU A 302 7.37 -15.89 3.32
CA LEU A 302 7.12 -17.27 2.90
C LEU A 302 8.03 -18.14 3.77
N PRO A 303 7.49 -19.20 4.40
CA PRO A 303 8.26 -20.02 5.32
C PRO A 303 9.61 -20.28 4.68
N VAL A 304 10.69 -19.89 5.37
CA VAL A 304 12.05 -20.21 4.94
C VAL A 304 12.05 -21.71 4.73
N ILE A 305 12.18 -22.14 3.47
CA ILE A 305 12.29 -23.56 3.18
C ILE A 305 13.59 -23.99 3.86
N GLU A 306 13.49 -24.91 4.82
CA GLU A 306 14.65 -25.41 5.57
C GLU A 306 15.76 -25.79 4.59
N GLY A 307 16.88 -25.08 4.64
CA GLY A 307 18.03 -25.27 3.74
C GLY A 307 18.39 -24.10 2.82
N ASP A 308 17.53 -23.08 2.65
CA ASP A 308 17.84 -21.93 1.77
C ASP A 308 18.70 -20.85 2.44
N THR A 309 18.69 -20.79 3.78
CA THR A 309 19.55 -19.91 4.57
C THR A 309 20.83 -20.64 4.93
N VAL A 310 21.96 -20.13 4.44
CA VAL A 310 23.29 -20.63 4.78
C VAL A 310 23.97 -19.55 5.62
N SER A 311 24.42 -19.90 6.83
CA SER A 311 25.23 -19.01 7.65
C SER A 311 26.52 -19.70 8.03
N ASN A 312 27.65 -19.01 7.84
CA ASN A 312 28.93 -19.41 8.40
C ASN A 312 29.47 -18.34 9.35
N PRO A 313 29.04 -18.35 10.63
CA PRO A 313 29.43 -17.35 11.63
C PRO A 313 30.95 -17.26 11.85
N GLN A 314 31.68 -18.33 11.53
CA GLN A 314 33.11 -18.42 11.74
C GLN A 314 33.90 -17.39 10.93
N LEU A 315 33.36 -16.94 9.79
CA LEU A 315 34.02 -15.93 8.95
C LEU A 315 33.80 -14.50 9.44
N ALA A 316 32.86 -14.28 10.37
CA ALA A 316 32.66 -13.02 11.05
C ALA A 316 33.62 -12.79 12.24
N ASP A 317 34.43 -13.79 12.60
CA ASP A 317 35.49 -13.66 13.60
C ASP A 317 36.75 -13.02 12.98
N PRO A 318 37.18 -11.81 13.42
CA PRO A 318 38.36 -11.15 12.87
C PRO A 318 39.67 -11.91 13.12
N HIS A 319 39.73 -12.82 14.10
CA HIS A 319 40.94 -13.56 14.48
C HIS A 319 41.12 -14.88 13.71
N ARG A 320 40.11 -15.31 12.94
CA ARG A 320 40.18 -16.54 12.16
C ARG A 320 40.80 -16.30 10.77
N ALA A 321 41.65 -17.23 10.33
CA ALA A 321 42.18 -17.25 8.96
C ALA A 321 41.06 -17.50 7.93
N LEU A 322 41.36 -17.34 6.62
CA LEU A 322 40.44 -17.76 5.56
C LEU A 322 40.03 -19.23 5.72
N LEU A 323 38.90 -19.61 5.10
CA LEU A 323 38.39 -20.98 5.13
C LEU A 323 39.51 -21.98 4.83
N SER A 324 39.78 -22.88 5.77
CA SER A 324 40.71 -23.98 5.53
C SER A 324 40.16 -24.87 4.41
N LEU A 325 41.02 -25.69 3.78
CA LEU A 325 40.57 -26.62 2.75
C LEU A 325 39.45 -27.54 3.26
N ASN A 326 39.53 -27.94 4.54
CA ASN A 326 38.51 -28.75 5.20
C ASN A 326 37.19 -27.98 5.42
N ASP A 327 37.27 -26.71 5.84
CA ASP A 327 36.07 -25.86 5.98
C ASP A 327 35.39 -25.64 4.62
N ARG A 328 36.19 -25.44 3.56
CA ARG A 328 35.67 -25.31 2.18
C ARG A 328 34.96 -26.58 1.73
N ASN A 329 35.56 -27.75 1.96
CA ASN A 329 34.96 -29.03 1.57
C ASN A 329 33.65 -29.30 2.34
N ALA A 330 33.62 -29.02 3.65
CA ALA A 330 32.41 -29.18 4.46
C ALA A 330 31.28 -28.24 4.02
N LEU A 331 31.60 -27.01 3.61
CA LEU A 331 30.61 -26.08 3.06
C LEU A 331 30.12 -26.51 1.68
N ARG A 332 30.98 -27.09 0.83
CA ARG A 332 30.59 -27.63 -0.47
C ARG A 332 29.61 -28.79 -0.33
N GLU A 333 29.88 -29.75 0.56
CA GLU A 333 28.95 -30.85 0.80
C GLU A 333 27.58 -30.35 1.26
N ARG A 334 27.53 -29.29 2.08
CA ARG A 334 26.26 -28.68 2.53
C ARG A 334 25.56 -27.92 1.42
N GLN A 335 26.28 -27.22 0.56
CA GLN A 335 25.68 -26.38 -0.47
C GLN A 335 25.11 -27.19 -1.65
N GLU A 336 25.62 -28.40 -1.89
CA GLU A 336 25.09 -29.33 -2.92
C GLU A 336 23.61 -29.66 -2.69
N GLY A 337 23.15 -29.65 -1.44
CA GLY A 337 21.73 -29.86 -1.10
C GLY A 337 20.83 -28.63 -1.29
N THR A 338 21.39 -27.49 -1.71
CA THR A 338 20.64 -26.22 -1.82
C THR A 338 20.22 -25.96 -3.27
N ARG A 339 19.11 -25.23 -3.46
CA ARG A 339 18.66 -24.80 -4.79
C ARG A 339 19.64 -23.84 -5.49
N TRP A 340 20.60 -23.29 -4.74
CA TRP A 340 21.61 -22.36 -5.24
C TRP A 340 22.77 -23.08 -5.92
N ALA A 341 22.94 -24.38 -5.69
CA ALA A 341 24.05 -25.17 -6.23
C ALA A 341 24.18 -25.06 -7.76
N GLN A 342 23.06 -24.96 -8.47
CA GLN A 342 23.02 -24.81 -9.93
C GLN A 342 23.59 -23.48 -10.45
N LEU A 343 23.76 -22.48 -9.57
CA LEU A 343 24.26 -21.15 -9.90
C LEU A 343 25.76 -21.00 -9.61
N LEU A 344 26.38 -22.01 -9.03
CA LEU A 344 27.76 -21.99 -8.56
C LEU A 344 28.71 -22.48 -9.65
N GLU A 345 29.84 -21.80 -9.79
CA GLU A 345 30.94 -22.21 -10.66
C GLU A 345 31.87 -23.22 -9.96
N GLU A 346 32.70 -23.90 -10.75
CA GLU A 346 33.69 -24.83 -10.20
C GLU A 346 34.63 -24.09 -9.23
N GLY A 347 34.58 -24.47 -7.96
CA GLY A 347 35.38 -23.87 -6.91
C GLY A 347 34.61 -22.98 -5.93
N ASP A 348 33.40 -22.56 -6.27
CA ASP A 348 32.54 -21.69 -5.46
C ASP A 348 32.15 -22.33 -4.12
N VAL A 349 32.10 -21.50 -3.08
CA VAL A 349 31.65 -21.88 -1.75
C VAL A 349 30.71 -20.81 -1.22
N ILE A 350 29.46 -21.17 -0.89
CA ILE A 350 28.51 -20.25 -0.27
C ILE A 350 28.93 -19.99 1.18
N ILE A 351 29.15 -18.72 1.52
CA ILE A 351 29.49 -18.27 2.87
C ILE A 351 28.26 -17.78 3.61
N LEU A 352 27.47 -16.92 2.96
CA LEU A 352 26.17 -16.45 3.47
C LEU A 352 25.14 -16.55 2.35
N ALA A 353 23.95 -17.04 2.70
CA ALA A 353 22.77 -16.96 1.88
C ALA A 353 21.61 -16.52 2.79
N THR A 354 21.01 -15.38 2.49
CA THR A 354 19.92 -14.82 3.30
C THR A 354 18.87 -14.18 2.41
N ALA A 355 17.59 -14.39 2.74
CA ALA A 355 16.50 -13.66 2.10
C ALA A 355 16.49 -12.21 2.59
N VAL A 356 16.56 -11.26 1.65
CA VAL A 356 16.60 -9.83 1.93
C VAL A 356 15.57 -9.07 1.09
N PHE A 357 15.03 -8.00 1.66
CA PHE A 357 14.38 -6.94 0.91
C PHE A 357 15.42 -5.96 0.39
N LYS A 358 15.52 -5.84 -0.93
CA LYS A 358 16.39 -4.89 -1.63
C LYS A 358 15.58 -3.67 -2.06
N ARG A 359 16.00 -2.49 -1.61
CA ARG A 359 15.37 -1.21 -1.96
C ARG A 359 16.06 -0.56 -3.15
N ARG A 360 15.28 -0.10 -4.13
CA ARG A 360 15.75 0.72 -5.26
C ARG A 360 14.71 1.82 -5.50
N HIS A 361 15.04 3.05 -5.12
CA HIS A 361 14.09 4.17 -5.10
C HIS A 361 12.85 3.81 -4.27
N LEU A 362 11.66 3.86 -4.88
CA LEU A 362 10.39 3.52 -4.24
C LEU A 362 10.07 2.01 -4.27
N SER A 363 10.82 1.20 -5.04
CA SER A 363 10.54 -0.22 -5.17
C SER A 363 11.34 -1.06 -4.16
N VAL A 364 10.63 -1.93 -3.44
CA VAL A 364 11.21 -2.95 -2.56
C VAL A 364 10.99 -4.32 -3.20
N LYS A 365 12.04 -5.10 -3.41
CA LYS A 365 11.92 -6.47 -3.94
C LYS A 365 12.60 -7.47 -3.02
N ARG A 366 11.93 -8.59 -2.74
CA ARG A 366 12.55 -9.73 -2.07
C ARG A 366 13.57 -10.39 -3.00
N ARG A 367 14.73 -10.72 -2.46
CA ARG A 367 15.82 -11.40 -3.15
C ARG A 367 16.49 -12.36 -2.19
N GLN A 368 17.05 -13.45 -2.72
CA GLN A 368 18.07 -14.18 -1.97
C GLN A 368 19.42 -13.52 -2.25
N LEU A 369 20.09 -13.04 -1.22
CA LEU A 369 21.45 -12.50 -1.33
C LEU A 369 22.46 -13.61 -1.02
N LEU A 370 23.42 -13.81 -1.91
CA LEU A 370 24.47 -14.81 -1.78
C LEU A 370 25.83 -14.12 -1.73
N LEU A 371 26.63 -14.51 -0.74
CA LEU A 371 28.06 -14.23 -0.65
C LEU A 371 28.79 -15.54 -0.86
N ILE A 372 29.56 -15.60 -1.93
CA ILE A 372 30.32 -16.77 -2.34
C ILE A 372 31.79 -16.43 -2.23
N ASP A 373 32.62 -17.41 -1.89
CA ASP A 373 34.06 -17.33 -1.99
C ASP A 373 34.62 -18.29 -3.03
N ASN A 374 35.19 -17.72 -4.09
CA ASN A 374 35.87 -18.42 -5.17
C ASN A 374 37.39 -18.19 -5.07
N VAL A 375 38.16 -19.10 -5.65
CA VAL A 375 39.61 -18.96 -5.90
C VAL A 375 39.96 -17.62 -6.55
N GLY A 376 39.11 -17.11 -7.46
CA GLY A 376 39.30 -15.80 -8.11
C GLY A 376 38.88 -14.58 -7.30
N GLY A 377 38.06 -14.73 -6.25
CA GLY A 377 37.29 -13.59 -5.72
C GLY A 377 36.08 -14.00 -4.92
N PRO A 378 35.74 -13.33 -3.80
CA PRO A 378 34.38 -13.40 -3.32
C PRO A 378 33.46 -12.72 -4.35
N ARG A 379 32.27 -13.25 -4.46
CA ARG A 379 31.22 -12.74 -5.33
C ARG A 379 30.00 -12.51 -4.48
N ILE A 380 29.37 -11.37 -4.69
CA ILE A 380 28.08 -11.07 -4.08
C ILE A 380 27.09 -10.91 -5.21
N PHE A 381 26.01 -11.66 -5.17
CA PHE A 381 24.91 -11.46 -6.11
C PHE A 381 23.59 -11.78 -5.45
N TYR A 382 22.52 -11.33 -6.08
CA TYR A 382 21.18 -11.57 -5.60
C TYR A 382 20.32 -12.19 -6.69
N VAL A 383 19.53 -13.16 -6.28
CA VAL A 383 18.68 -13.97 -7.17
C VAL A 383 17.23 -13.82 -6.78
N ASP A 384 16.37 -14.12 -7.74
CA ASP A 384 14.95 -14.28 -7.46
C ASP A 384 14.74 -15.62 -6.72
N PRO A 385 14.15 -15.61 -5.50
CA PRO A 385 14.06 -16.82 -4.69
C PRO A 385 13.11 -17.86 -5.29
N ASP A 386 12.16 -17.43 -6.11
CA ASP A 386 11.13 -18.29 -6.69
C ASP A 386 11.59 -18.86 -8.03
N THR A 387 12.22 -18.05 -8.89
CA THR A 387 12.67 -18.49 -10.23
C THR A 387 14.12 -18.95 -10.29
N THR A 388 14.90 -18.74 -9.23
CA THR A 388 16.35 -18.99 -9.17
C THR A 388 17.18 -18.21 -10.20
N GLU A 389 16.59 -17.20 -10.84
CA GLU A 389 17.25 -16.36 -11.84
C GLU A 389 18.13 -15.30 -11.16
N VAL A 390 19.35 -15.09 -11.67
CA VAL A 390 20.25 -14.04 -11.18
C VAL A 390 19.71 -12.66 -11.59
N LYS A 391 19.36 -11.83 -10.61
CA LYS A 391 18.78 -10.49 -10.85
C LYS A 391 19.80 -9.36 -10.79
N GLY A 392 21.01 -9.64 -10.31
CA GLY A 392 22.15 -8.74 -10.41
C GLY A 392 23.26 -9.08 -9.44
N ASP A 393 24.42 -8.49 -9.70
CA ASP A 393 25.63 -8.60 -8.90
C ASP A 393 25.86 -7.34 -8.04
N ILE A 394 26.59 -7.53 -6.95
CA ILE A 394 27.25 -6.48 -6.20
C ILE A 394 28.75 -6.71 -6.42
N PRO A 395 29.40 -5.95 -7.31
CA PRO A 395 30.78 -6.20 -7.66
C PRO A 395 31.66 -6.02 -6.42
N TRP A 396 32.60 -6.95 -6.25
CA TRP A 396 33.56 -6.85 -5.17
C TRP A 396 34.57 -5.75 -5.47
N ASP A 397 34.72 -4.80 -4.55
CA ASP A 397 35.66 -3.70 -4.64
C ASP A 397 36.48 -3.60 -3.35
N ASP A 398 37.75 -3.21 -3.44
CA ASP A 398 38.61 -3.07 -2.26
C ASP A 398 38.21 -1.88 -1.38
N LEU A 399 37.50 -0.90 -1.93
CA LEU A 399 36.88 0.22 -1.23
C LEU A 399 35.49 -0.11 -0.69
N LEU A 400 34.98 -1.34 -0.87
CA LEU A 400 33.69 -1.77 -0.33
C LEU A 400 33.62 -1.52 1.18
N LEU A 401 32.57 -0.85 1.63
CA LEU A 401 32.19 -0.71 3.03
C LEU A 401 30.86 -1.42 3.28
N ALA A 402 30.65 -1.85 4.52
CA ALA A 402 29.37 -2.38 4.97
C ALA A 402 29.05 -1.77 6.34
N GLU A 403 27.81 -1.33 6.52
CA GLU A 403 27.39 -0.61 7.72
C GLU A 403 26.00 -1.08 8.17
N MET A 404 25.80 -1.13 9.49
CA MET A 404 24.49 -1.29 10.11
C MET A 404 23.73 0.02 10.05
N LEU A 405 22.43 -0.04 9.76
CA LEU A 405 21.55 1.13 9.76
C LEU A 405 20.65 1.14 11.01
N ARG A 406 19.72 0.20 11.06
CA ARG A 406 18.75 -0.01 12.15
C ARG A 406 18.42 -1.50 12.23
N ARG A 407 17.64 -1.95 13.22
CA ARG A 407 17.39 -3.38 13.47
C ARG A 407 17.02 -4.16 12.20
N GLY A 408 17.83 -5.15 11.80
CA GLY A 408 17.61 -5.96 10.59
C GLY A 408 18.00 -5.29 9.26
N HIS A 409 18.45 -4.03 9.26
CA HIS A 409 18.84 -3.28 8.06
C HIS A 409 20.33 -3.00 8.00
N PHE A 410 20.91 -3.15 6.81
CA PHE A 410 22.31 -2.85 6.54
C PHE A 410 22.49 -2.29 5.13
N GLN A 411 23.66 -1.70 4.88
CA GLN A 411 24.02 -1.21 3.55
C GLN A 411 25.40 -1.70 3.14
N ILE A 412 25.57 -1.94 1.83
CA ILE A 412 26.86 -2.18 1.18
C ILE A 412 27.17 -0.98 0.30
N ILE A 413 28.29 -0.32 0.55
CA ILE A 413 28.67 0.94 -0.10
C ILE A 413 29.86 0.67 -1.01
N LEU A 414 29.68 0.96 -2.29
CA LEU A 414 30.74 1.01 -3.31
C LEU A 414 30.95 2.47 -3.74
N PRO A 415 32.10 2.84 -4.31
CA PRO A 415 32.39 4.24 -4.69
C PRO A 415 31.36 4.88 -5.63
N TRP A 416 30.66 4.06 -6.43
CA TRP A 416 29.65 4.51 -7.39
C TRP A 416 28.21 4.14 -7.00
N ARG A 417 27.99 3.36 -5.94
CA ARG A 417 26.65 2.86 -5.60
C ARG A 417 26.52 2.35 -4.17
N THR A 418 25.41 2.70 -3.52
CA THR A 418 24.98 2.11 -2.24
C THR A 418 23.84 1.11 -2.46
N TYR A 419 23.94 -0.05 -1.81
CA TYR A 419 22.92 -1.09 -1.79
C TYR A 419 22.29 -1.14 -0.41
N TYR A 420 21.00 -0.79 -0.34
CA TYR A 420 20.20 -0.85 0.89
C TYR A 420 19.49 -2.19 1.00
N LEU A 421 19.75 -2.91 2.09
CA LEU A 421 19.35 -4.29 2.30
C LEU A 421 18.69 -4.43 3.69
N GLU A 422 17.70 -5.28 3.75
CA GLU A 422 16.92 -5.54 4.96
C GLU A 422 16.69 -7.05 5.04
N ASP A 423 17.08 -7.68 6.13
CA ASP A 423 16.79 -9.08 6.38
C ASP A 423 15.27 -9.29 6.39
N CYS A 424 14.77 -10.29 5.65
CA CYS A 424 13.34 -10.52 5.54
C CYS A 424 12.68 -10.91 6.88
N GLU A 425 13.44 -11.44 7.83
CA GLU A 425 12.95 -11.76 9.18
C GLU A 425 13.17 -10.61 10.17
N GLY A 426 13.75 -9.49 9.73
CA GLY A 426 14.12 -8.37 10.59
C GLY A 426 15.20 -8.72 11.62
N SER A 427 15.97 -9.80 11.40
CA SER A 427 16.99 -10.29 12.31
C SER A 427 18.20 -9.36 12.32
N GLU A 428 18.40 -8.69 13.45
CA GLU A 428 19.59 -7.89 13.71
C GLU A 428 20.88 -8.71 13.66
N GLN A 429 20.83 -9.95 14.18
CA GLN A 429 21.98 -10.86 14.19
C GLN A 429 22.39 -11.24 12.77
N THR A 430 21.43 -11.46 11.87
CA THR A 430 21.71 -11.79 10.47
C THR A 430 22.34 -10.61 9.75
N ALA A 431 21.78 -9.40 9.91
CA ALA A 431 22.35 -8.18 9.34
C ALA A 431 23.77 -7.89 9.87
N GLU A 432 24.00 -8.04 11.17
CA GLU A 432 25.33 -7.88 11.77
C GLU A 432 26.33 -8.90 11.21
N LEU A 433 25.89 -10.15 11.04
CA LEU A 433 26.71 -11.21 10.47
C LEU A 433 27.19 -10.87 9.05
N TRP A 434 26.30 -10.31 8.21
CA TRP A 434 26.66 -9.83 6.87
C TRP A 434 27.72 -8.74 6.91
N VAL A 435 27.50 -7.69 7.70
CA VAL A 435 28.41 -6.55 7.82
C VAL A 435 29.80 -7.01 8.28
N ARG A 436 29.87 -7.81 9.35
CA ARG A 436 31.15 -8.30 9.90
C ARG A 436 31.88 -9.21 8.93
N THR A 437 31.17 -10.11 8.26
CA THR A 437 31.77 -11.05 7.29
C THR A 437 32.39 -10.31 6.10
N LEU A 438 31.68 -9.32 5.54
CA LEU A 438 32.18 -8.52 4.42
C LEU A 438 33.44 -7.74 4.77
N LEU A 439 33.42 -7.04 5.91
CA LEU A 439 34.57 -6.24 6.38
C LEU A 439 35.80 -7.13 6.68
N ASN A 440 35.59 -8.29 7.30
CA ASN A 440 36.68 -9.22 7.59
C ASN A 440 37.28 -9.84 6.31
N LEU A 441 36.45 -10.24 5.35
CA LEU A 441 36.94 -10.77 4.07
C LEU A 441 37.78 -9.72 3.32
N LYS A 442 37.35 -8.46 3.33
CA LYS A 442 38.12 -7.34 2.78
C LYS A 442 39.47 -7.19 3.50
N ALA A 443 39.49 -7.13 4.83
CA ALA A 443 40.73 -6.98 5.60
C ALA A 443 41.72 -8.13 5.36
N ARG A 444 41.25 -9.38 5.37
CA ARG A 444 42.09 -10.56 5.12
C ARG A 444 42.73 -10.55 3.74
N ARG A 445 42.02 -10.08 2.72
CA ARG A 445 42.55 -10.00 1.36
C ARG A 445 43.59 -8.91 1.17
N ALA A 446 43.43 -7.77 1.85
CA ALA A 446 44.47 -6.74 1.88
C ALA A 446 45.80 -7.32 2.38
N LEU A 447 45.76 -8.05 3.51
CA LEU A 447 46.94 -8.72 4.08
C LEU A 447 47.58 -9.75 3.13
N GLN A 448 46.77 -10.56 2.43
CA GLN A 448 47.29 -11.53 1.46
C GLN A 448 48.00 -10.87 0.28
N ARG A 449 47.48 -9.75 -0.22
CA ARG A 449 48.10 -9.01 -1.31
C ARG A 449 49.41 -8.35 -0.86
N GLU A 450 49.46 -7.78 0.34
CA GLU A 450 50.68 -7.24 0.93
C GLU A 450 51.74 -8.32 1.11
N ALA A 451 51.35 -9.50 1.60
CA ALA A 451 52.26 -10.65 1.74
C ALA A 451 52.77 -11.16 0.38
N ALA A 452 51.89 -11.27 -0.62
CA ALA A 452 52.26 -11.68 -1.97
C ALA A 452 53.14 -10.66 -2.69
N ALA A 453 52.92 -9.36 -2.45
CA ALA A 453 53.76 -8.28 -2.97
C ALA A 453 55.13 -8.23 -2.28
N SER A 454 55.20 -8.60 -0.99
CA SER A 454 56.45 -8.67 -0.23
C SER A 454 57.29 -9.93 -0.55
N ALA A 455 56.66 -10.96 -1.10
CA ALA A 455 57.31 -12.21 -1.52
C ALA A 455 57.79 -12.21 -2.98
N ARG A 456 57.40 -11.21 -3.77
CA ARG A 456 57.89 -10.96 -5.15
C ARG A 456 58.99 -9.92 -5.11
#